data_AF-F1VVA5-F1
#
_entry.id   AF-F1VVA5-F1
#
_cell.length_a   1.000
_cell.length_b   1.000
_cell.length_c   1.000
_cell.angle_alpha   90.00
_cell.angle_beta   90.00
_cell.angle_gamma   90.00
#
_symmetry.space_group_name_H-M   'P 1'
#
loop_
_entity.id
_entity.type
_entity.pdbx_description
1 polymer ?
#
loop_
_entity_poly.entity_id
_entity_poly.type
_entity_poly.pdbx_seq_one_letter_code
_entity_poly.pdbx_strand_id
1 'polypeptide(L)'
;MDDAPGLFELTGLRREPIDLPEPKRQDKSLPKLIGVHKRRLERMEWECVQARDVWRELRVEVTTVKQEWRDAQQHARDFWADARADFFRMEISSGKFRTAKGAYERKKLEAEQVHIRARDAAQRARRAGQAYFLLKQQVRAGHLRSEKLDILQKMLHEKNNPPE
;
A
#
# COMPACT_ATOMS: atom_id res chain seq x y z
N MET A 1 72.30 10.45 54.22
CA MET A 1 71.69 10.84 52.94
C MET A 1 71.95 9.68 52.02
N ASP A 2 71.00 8.75 51.99
CA ASP A 2 71.10 7.49 51.26
C ASP A 2 70.20 7.60 50.02
N ASP A 3 70.82 7.93 48.88
CA ASP A 3 70.16 7.86 47.58
C ASP A 3 70.17 6.39 47.14
N ALA A 4 69.11 5.66 47.49
CA ALA A 4 68.86 4.34 46.96
C ALA A 4 68.41 4.46 45.49
N PRO A 5 69.17 3.94 44.51
CA PRO A 5 68.73 3.92 43.13
C PRO A 5 67.48 3.05 43.02
N GLY A 6 66.43 3.61 42.42
CA GLY A 6 65.12 2.98 42.33
C GLY A 6 65.18 1.61 41.64
N LEU A 7 64.44 0.66 42.19
CA LEU A 7 64.29 -0.74 41.77
C LEU A 7 64.00 -0.95 40.26
N PHE A 8 63.68 0.12 39.52
CA PHE A 8 63.39 0.12 38.09
C PHE A 8 64.64 0.09 37.19
N GLU A 9 65.83 0.44 37.70
CA GLU A 9 67.04 0.48 36.88
C GLU A 9 67.75 -0.89 36.75
N LEU A 10 67.45 -1.85 37.66
CA LEU A 10 68.14 -3.15 37.73
C LEU A 10 67.50 -4.28 36.93
N THR A 11 66.29 -4.09 36.42
CA THR A 11 65.69 -5.01 35.43
C THR A 11 65.55 -4.25 34.13
N GLY A 12 66.55 -4.38 33.25
CA GLY A 12 66.64 -3.76 31.91
C GLY A 12 65.55 -4.19 30.92
N LEU A 13 64.32 -4.44 31.38
CA LEU A 13 63.12 -4.57 30.58
C LEU A 13 62.58 -3.16 30.32
N ARG A 14 63.29 -2.39 29.49
CA ARG A 14 62.64 -1.31 28.74
C ARG A 14 61.49 -1.99 27.98
N ARG A 15 60.25 -1.69 28.37
CA ARG A 15 59.08 -2.09 27.57
C ARG A 15 59.23 -1.41 26.22
N GLU A 16 59.69 -2.15 25.22
CA GLU A 16 59.65 -1.68 23.84
C GLU A 16 58.20 -1.30 23.54
N PRO A 17 57.94 -0.10 23.01
CA PRO A 17 56.61 0.25 22.52
C PRO A 17 56.24 -0.80 21.47
N ILE A 18 55.30 -1.68 21.81
CA ILE A 18 54.72 -2.59 20.83
C ILE A 18 54.00 -1.68 19.84
N ASP A 19 54.51 -1.60 18.60
CA ASP A 19 53.82 -0.97 17.49
C ASP A 19 52.56 -1.78 17.21
N LEU A 20 51.50 -1.47 17.96
CA LEU A 20 50.17 -1.98 17.71
C LEU A 20 49.71 -1.36 16.39
N PRO A 21 49.49 -2.16 15.33
CA PRO A 21 48.99 -1.61 14.08
C PRO A 21 47.65 -0.92 14.37
N GLU A 22 47.53 0.35 13.97
CA GLU A 22 46.30 1.10 14.16
C GLU A 22 45.11 0.32 13.58
N PRO A 23 44.01 0.17 14.34
CA PRO A 23 42.86 -0.57 13.87
C PRO A 23 42.31 0.13 12.62
N LYS A 24 42.29 -0.61 11.49
CA LYS A 24 41.76 -0.10 10.22
C LYS A 24 40.34 0.44 10.43
N ARG A 25 40.11 1.68 9.99
CA ARG A 25 38.79 2.33 10.07
C ARG A 25 37.75 1.49 9.33
N GLN A 26 36.81 0.91 10.07
CA GLN A 26 35.75 0.10 9.47
C GLN A 26 34.83 0.97 8.62
N ASP A 27 34.60 0.57 7.36
CA ASP A 27 33.68 1.25 6.48
C ASP A 27 32.22 1.03 6.96
N LYS A 28 31.57 2.12 7.37
CA LYS A 28 30.17 2.12 7.83
C LYS A 28 29.18 2.39 6.70
N SER A 29 29.63 2.49 5.44
CA SER A 29 28.80 2.82 4.29
C SER A 29 27.68 1.79 4.06
N LEU A 30 28.01 0.50 4.09
CA LEU A 30 27.07 -0.59 3.84
C LEU A 30 26.01 -0.75 4.95
N PRO A 31 26.36 -0.78 6.26
CA PRO A 31 25.36 -0.77 7.33
C PRO A 31 24.43 0.45 7.30
N LYS A 32 24.96 1.63 6.96
CA LYS A 32 24.15 2.84 6.78
C LYS A 32 23.18 2.69 5.60
N LEU A 33 23.64 2.15 4.47
CA LEU A 33 22.80 1.90 3.29
C LEU A 33 21.67 0.91 3.62
N ILE A 34 21.98 -0.18 4.31
CA ILE A 34 20.99 -1.16 4.80
C ILE A 34 19.96 -0.47 5.69
N GLY A 35 20.40 0.34 6.66
CA GLY A 35 19.49 1.06 7.55
C GLY A 35 18.56 2.02 6.80
N VAL A 36 19.08 2.77 5.82
CA VAL A 36 18.25 3.67 4.99
C VAL A 36 17.28 2.88 4.12
N HIS A 37 17.73 1.79 3.50
CA HIS A 37 16.90 0.93 2.67
C HIS A 37 15.77 0.29 3.47
N LYS A 38 16.07 -0.25 4.66
CA LYS A 38 15.08 -0.84 5.56
C LYS A 38 13.96 0.15 5.92
N ARG A 39 14.32 1.37 6.36
CA ARG A 39 13.33 2.41 6.70
C ARG A 39 12.45 2.79 5.51
N ARG A 40 13.04 2.87 4.30
CA ARG A 40 12.28 3.14 3.07
C ARG A 40 11.34 1.99 2.74
N LEU A 41 11.81 0.75 2.86
CA LEU A 41 11.00 -0.44 2.60
C LEU A 41 9.81 -0.53 3.56
N GLU A 42 10.03 -0.34 4.87
CA GLU A 42 8.97 -0.30 5.89
C GLU A 42 7.90 0.76 5.56
N ARG A 43 8.32 1.95 5.13
CA ARG A 43 7.40 2.99 4.68
C ARG A 43 6.59 2.55 3.45
N MET A 44 7.25 1.95 2.45
CA MET A 44 6.56 1.49 1.24
C MET A 44 5.59 0.33 1.52
N GLU A 45 5.93 -0.55 2.46
CA GLU A 45 5.03 -1.62 2.93
C GLU A 45 3.78 -1.03 3.57
N TRP A 46 3.95 -0.03 4.43
CA TRP A 46 2.83 0.68 5.03
C TRP A 46 1.95 1.37 3.97
N GLU A 47 2.55 2.11 3.04
CA GLU A 47 1.83 2.75 1.92
C GLU A 47 1.09 1.72 1.05
N CYS A 48 1.67 0.53 0.83
CA CYS A 48 1.03 -0.57 0.11
C CYS A 48 -0.19 -1.13 0.85
N VAL A 49 -0.11 -1.28 2.18
CA VAL A 49 -1.26 -1.69 3.01
C VAL A 49 -2.37 -0.65 2.92
N GLN A 50 -2.05 0.63 3.08
CA GLN A 50 -3.03 1.72 2.94
C GLN A 50 -3.69 1.72 1.56
N ALA A 51 -2.90 1.59 0.48
CA ALA A 51 -3.43 1.53 -0.88
C ALA A 51 -4.33 0.31 -1.11
N ARG A 52 -4.03 -0.84 -0.48
CA ARG A 52 -4.88 -2.03 -0.52
C ARG A 52 -6.23 -1.77 0.14
N ASP A 53 -6.22 -1.15 1.30
CA ASP A 53 -7.43 -0.94 2.09
C ASP A 53 -8.34 0.08 1.40
N VAL A 54 -7.78 1.19 0.89
CA VAL A 54 -8.50 2.14 0.01
C VAL A 54 -9.09 1.45 -1.21
N TRP A 55 -8.31 0.58 -1.88
CA TRP A 55 -8.83 -0.14 -3.05
C TRP A 55 -10.00 -1.07 -2.68
N ARG A 56 -9.95 -1.73 -1.52
CA ARG A 56 -11.04 -2.58 -1.03
C ARG A 56 -12.29 -1.78 -0.71
N GLU A 57 -12.16 -0.65 -0.03
CA GLU A 57 -13.28 0.26 0.27
C GLU A 57 -13.97 0.71 -1.02
N LEU A 58 -13.20 1.16 -2.01
CA LEU A 58 -13.75 1.57 -3.31
C LEU A 58 -14.44 0.41 -4.05
N ARG A 59 -13.99 -0.84 -3.88
CA ARG A 59 -14.70 -2.01 -4.44
C ARG A 59 -16.04 -2.28 -3.76
N VAL A 60 -16.13 -2.03 -2.46
CA VAL A 60 -17.39 -2.11 -1.72
C VAL A 60 -18.34 -1.02 -2.20
N GLU A 61 -17.85 0.21 -2.36
CA GLU A 61 -18.62 1.33 -2.94
C GLU A 61 -19.17 0.97 -4.32
N VAL A 62 -18.34 0.43 -5.22
CA VAL A 62 -18.78 0.00 -6.56
C VAL A 62 -19.91 -1.03 -6.49
N THR A 63 -19.80 -2.00 -5.58
CA THR A 63 -20.84 -3.02 -5.41
C THR A 63 -22.15 -2.39 -4.95
N THR A 64 -22.07 -1.48 -3.98
CA THR A 64 -23.21 -0.76 -3.41
C THR A 64 -23.92 0.08 -4.46
N VAL A 65 -23.20 0.96 -5.16
CA VAL A 65 -23.81 1.85 -6.17
C VAL A 65 -24.33 1.07 -7.38
N LYS A 66 -23.71 -0.06 -7.73
CA LYS A 66 -24.27 -0.97 -8.76
C LYS A 66 -25.58 -1.60 -8.30
N GLN A 67 -25.70 -1.94 -7.03
CA GLN A 67 -26.94 -2.49 -6.50
C GLN A 67 -28.03 -1.42 -6.50
N GLU A 68 -27.73 -0.21 -6.02
CA GLU A 68 -28.64 0.94 -6.10
C GLU A 68 -29.14 1.22 -7.52
N TRP A 69 -28.26 1.11 -8.52
CA TRP A 69 -28.66 1.26 -9.93
C TRP A 69 -29.66 0.18 -10.37
N ARG A 70 -29.39 -1.09 -10.02
CA ARG A 70 -30.31 -2.20 -10.34
C ARG A 70 -31.65 -2.03 -9.65
N ASP A 71 -31.64 -1.63 -8.39
CA ASP A 71 -32.84 -1.42 -7.59
C ASP A 71 -33.66 -0.25 -8.17
N ALA A 72 -33.01 0.86 -8.54
CA ALA A 72 -33.67 1.99 -9.19
C ALA A 72 -34.29 1.60 -10.55
N GLN A 73 -33.58 0.79 -11.34
CA GLN A 73 -34.10 0.28 -12.61
C GLN A 73 -35.29 -0.66 -12.40
N GLN A 74 -35.20 -1.56 -11.42
CA GLN A 74 -36.27 -2.50 -11.10
C GLN A 74 -37.50 -1.75 -10.59
N HIS A 75 -37.34 -0.82 -9.66
CA HIS A 75 -38.42 0.01 -9.15
C HIS A 75 -39.10 0.85 -10.24
N ALA A 76 -38.35 1.36 -11.22
CA ALA A 76 -38.94 2.03 -12.38
C ALA A 76 -39.79 1.08 -13.23
N ARG A 77 -39.31 -0.16 -13.45
CA ARG A 77 -40.04 -1.20 -14.20
C ARG A 77 -41.30 -1.64 -13.48
N ASP A 78 -41.22 -1.91 -12.18
CA ASP A 78 -42.35 -2.36 -11.36
C ASP A 78 -43.43 -1.27 -11.34
N PHE A 79 -43.04 -0.03 -11.07
CA PHE A 79 -43.96 1.12 -11.12
C PHE A 79 -44.70 1.22 -12.47
N TRP A 80 -43.98 0.97 -13.58
CA TRP A 80 -44.60 1.02 -14.91
C TRP A 80 -45.50 -0.18 -15.19
N ALA A 81 -45.11 -1.36 -14.72
CA ALA A 81 -45.93 -2.57 -14.83
C ALA A 81 -47.25 -2.40 -14.06
N ASP A 82 -47.19 -1.89 -12.83
CA ASP A 82 -48.36 -1.62 -11.99
C ASP A 82 -49.29 -0.58 -12.64
N ALA A 83 -48.74 0.56 -13.08
CA ALA A 83 -49.54 1.59 -13.75
C ALA A 83 -50.21 1.08 -15.04
N ARG A 84 -49.57 0.16 -15.77
CA ARG A 84 -50.18 -0.51 -16.93
C ARG A 84 -51.29 -1.46 -16.49
N ALA A 85 -51.05 -2.29 -15.46
CA ALA A 85 -52.04 -3.20 -14.95
C ALA A 85 -53.30 -2.46 -14.48
N ASP A 86 -53.14 -1.36 -13.73
CA ASP A 86 -54.26 -0.53 -13.26
C ASP A 86 -55.04 0.10 -14.41
N PHE A 87 -54.35 0.56 -15.47
CA PHE A 87 -55.01 1.11 -16.64
C PHE A 87 -55.81 0.05 -17.40
N PHE A 88 -55.27 -1.16 -17.58
CA PHE A 88 -55.98 -2.26 -18.24
C PHE A 88 -57.11 -2.83 -17.39
N ARG A 89 -57.02 -2.76 -16.07
CA ARG A 89 -58.11 -3.06 -15.13
C ARG A 89 -59.16 -1.95 -15.05
N MET A 90 -58.97 -0.85 -15.79
CA MET A 90 -59.82 0.35 -15.76
C MET A 90 -59.90 1.01 -14.37
N GLU A 91 -58.91 0.78 -13.50
CA GLU A 91 -58.81 1.37 -12.16
C GLU A 91 -58.31 2.83 -12.20
N ILE A 92 -57.61 3.21 -13.28
CA ILE A 92 -57.15 4.59 -13.52
C ILE A 92 -57.61 5.13 -14.87
N SER A 93 -57.81 6.44 -14.93
CA SER A 93 -58.17 7.14 -16.16
C SER A 93 -56.98 7.30 -17.12
N SER A 94 -57.27 7.59 -18.39
CA SER A 94 -56.25 7.90 -19.40
C SER A 94 -55.36 9.08 -19.02
N GLY A 95 -55.91 10.08 -18.31
CA GLY A 95 -55.14 11.21 -17.77
C GLY A 95 -54.14 10.74 -16.69
N LYS A 96 -54.59 9.92 -15.74
CA LYS A 96 -53.71 9.33 -14.70
C LYS A 96 -52.62 8.45 -15.32
N PHE A 97 -52.96 7.65 -16.35
CA PHE A 97 -52.00 6.81 -17.06
C PHE A 97 -50.92 7.64 -17.79
N ARG A 98 -51.28 8.76 -18.45
CA ARG A 98 -50.29 9.67 -19.05
C ARG A 98 -49.35 10.27 -18.00
N THR A 99 -49.89 10.66 -16.84
CA THR A 99 -49.08 11.16 -15.72
C THR A 99 -48.13 10.09 -15.21
N ALA A 100 -48.60 8.85 -15.05
CA ALA A 100 -47.76 7.72 -14.65
C ALA A 100 -46.65 7.45 -15.67
N LYS A 101 -46.94 7.53 -16.98
CA LYS A 101 -45.91 7.44 -18.02
C LYS A 101 -44.83 8.53 -17.86
N GLY A 102 -45.23 9.78 -17.60
CA GLY A 102 -44.29 10.86 -17.32
C GLY A 102 -43.45 10.62 -16.06
N ALA A 103 -44.04 10.04 -15.02
CA ALA A 103 -43.31 9.66 -13.80
C ALA A 103 -42.33 8.50 -14.05
N TYR A 104 -42.69 7.52 -14.87
CA TYR A 104 -41.80 6.43 -15.28
C TYR A 104 -40.57 6.96 -16.02
N GLU A 105 -40.74 7.87 -16.98
CA GLU A 105 -39.59 8.46 -17.70
C GLU A 105 -38.65 9.22 -16.75
N ARG A 106 -39.19 9.93 -15.74
CA ARG A 106 -38.36 10.55 -14.69
C ARG A 106 -37.59 9.52 -13.87
N LYS A 107 -38.25 8.45 -13.40
CA LYS A 107 -37.59 7.35 -12.67
C LYS A 107 -36.49 6.67 -13.50
N LYS A 108 -36.70 6.54 -14.81
CA LYS A 108 -35.69 6.02 -15.74
C LYS A 108 -34.48 6.96 -15.83
N LEU A 109 -34.69 8.27 -15.92
CA LEU A 109 -33.61 9.26 -15.88
C LEU A 109 -32.85 9.23 -14.55
N GLU A 110 -33.55 9.09 -13.42
CA GLU A 110 -32.94 8.91 -12.10
C GLU A 110 -32.03 7.67 -12.07
N ALA A 111 -32.50 6.53 -12.58
CA ALA A 111 -31.68 5.31 -12.68
C ALA A 111 -30.43 5.51 -13.56
N GLU A 112 -30.52 6.26 -14.67
CA GLU A 112 -29.35 6.61 -15.50
C GLU A 112 -28.34 7.49 -14.74
N GLN A 113 -28.80 8.41 -13.89
CA GLN A 113 -27.89 9.19 -13.04
C GLN A 113 -27.15 8.30 -12.03
N VAL A 114 -27.81 7.27 -11.48
CA VAL A 114 -27.14 6.29 -10.62
C VAL A 114 -26.15 5.44 -11.43
N HIS A 115 -26.48 5.09 -12.67
CA HIS A 115 -25.56 4.37 -13.56
C HIS A 115 -24.28 5.16 -13.85
N ILE A 116 -24.38 6.48 -14.09
CA ILE A 116 -23.21 7.36 -14.25
C ILE A 116 -22.33 7.30 -12.99
N ARG A 117 -22.93 7.44 -11.81
CA ARG A 117 -22.22 7.31 -10.53
C ARG A 117 -21.52 5.95 -10.37
N ALA A 118 -22.17 4.87 -10.78
CA ALA A 118 -21.59 3.53 -10.76
C ALA A 118 -20.36 3.41 -11.69
N ARG A 119 -20.40 4.05 -12.86
CA ARG A 119 -19.27 4.09 -13.80
C ARG A 119 -18.10 4.87 -13.21
N ASP A 120 -18.37 6.00 -12.58
CA ASP A 120 -17.34 6.83 -11.94
C ASP A 120 -16.70 6.11 -10.75
N ALA A 121 -17.51 5.49 -9.89
CA ALA A 121 -17.01 4.64 -8.79
C ALA A 121 -16.12 3.51 -9.33
N ALA A 122 -16.52 2.86 -10.42
CA ALA A 122 -15.72 1.80 -11.04
C ALA A 122 -14.39 2.31 -11.62
N GLN A 123 -14.36 3.54 -12.16
CA GLN A 123 -13.11 4.17 -12.60
C GLN A 123 -12.19 4.48 -11.42
N ARG A 124 -12.72 5.06 -10.32
CA ARG A 124 -11.94 5.31 -9.10
C ARG A 124 -11.33 4.02 -8.53
N ALA A 125 -12.14 2.97 -8.40
CA ALA A 125 -11.68 1.67 -7.92
C ALA A 125 -10.58 1.06 -8.81
N ARG A 126 -10.67 1.22 -10.14
CA ARG A 126 -9.61 0.77 -11.07
C ARG A 126 -8.31 1.54 -10.87
N ARG A 127 -8.36 2.87 -10.75
CA ARG A 127 -7.18 3.72 -10.50
C ARG A 127 -6.51 3.38 -9.17
N ALA A 128 -7.29 3.19 -8.11
CA ALA A 128 -6.77 2.76 -6.81
C ALA A 128 -6.13 1.36 -6.88
N GLY A 129 -6.75 0.43 -7.61
CA GLY A 129 -6.18 -0.89 -7.86
C GLY A 129 -4.83 -0.81 -8.58
N GLN A 130 -4.73 0.01 -9.63
CA GLN A 130 -3.46 0.25 -10.33
C GLN A 130 -2.38 0.78 -9.37
N ALA A 131 -2.70 1.77 -8.54
CA ALA A 131 -1.76 2.31 -7.55
C ALA A 131 -1.28 1.24 -6.56
N TYR A 132 -2.20 0.43 -6.02
CA TYR A 132 -1.85 -0.67 -5.12
C TYR A 132 -0.93 -1.70 -5.80
N PHE A 133 -1.23 -2.13 -7.02
CA PHE A 133 -0.40 -3.12 -7.71
C PHE A 133 1.00 -2.58 -8.07
N LEU A 134 1.10 -1.30 -8.42
CA LEU A 134 2.39 -0.64 -8.63
C LEU A 134 3.21 -0.60 -7.34
N LEU A 135 2.62 -0.18 -6.22
CA LEU A 135 3.28 -0.19 -4.91
C LEU A 135 3.70 -1.59 -4.49
N LYS A 136 2.83 -2.59 -4.69
CA LYS A 136 3.13 -4.00 -4.40
C LYS A 136 4.33 -4.51 -5.19
N GLN A 137 4.46 -4.14 -6.46
CA GLN A 137 5.62 -4.48 -7.27
C GLN A 137 6.90 -3.81 -6.74
N GLN A 138 6.81 -2.55 -6.33
CA GLN A 138 7.95 -1.83 -5.75
C GLN A 138 8.39 -2.42 -4.41
N VAL A 139 7.47 -2.79 -3.53
CA VAL A 139 7.76 -3.50 -2.26
C VAL A 139 8.47 -4.82 -2.54
N ARG A 140 7.98 -5.63 -3.49
CA ARG A 140 8.65 -6.87 -3.90
C ARG A 140 10.07 -6.62 -4.39
N ALA A 141 10.27 -5.61 -5.24
CA ALA A 141 11.60 -5.22 -5.71
C ALA A 141 12.49 -4.66 -4.57
N GLY A 142 11.89 -4.09 -3.53
CA GLY A 142 12.56 -3.63 -2.32
C GLY A 142 13.06 -4.78 -1.45
N HIS A 143 12.26 -5.84 -1.26
CA HIS A 143 12.69 -7.06 -0.57
C HIS A 143 13.86 -7.73 -1.27
N LEU A 144 13.79 -7.90 -2.59
CA LEU A 144 14.90 -8.46 -3.37
C LEU A 144 16.20 -7.64 -3.24
N ARG A 145 16.08 -6.31 -3.11
CA ARG A 145 17.23 -5.44 -2.82
C ARG A 145 17.75 -5.63 -1.40
N SER A 146 16.86 -5.83 -0.42
CA SER A 146 17.26 -6.10 0.97
C SER A 146 18.06 -7.40 1.06
N GLU A 147 17.55 -8.48 0.45
CA GLU A 147 18.24 -9.78 0.41
C GLU A 147 19.65 -9.65 -0.18
N LYS A 148 19.80 -8.89 -1.28
CA LYS A 148 21.12 -8.62 -1.89
C LYS A 148 22.06 -7.87 -0.94
N LEU A 149 21.55 -6.87 -0.23
CA LEU A 149 22.38 -6.12 0.73
C LEU A 149 22.79 -6.99 1.92
N ASP A 150 21.91 -7.88 2.40
CA ASP A 150 22.22 -8.83 3.47
C ASP A 150 23.31 -9.82 3.03
N ILE A 151 23.24 -10.32 1.78
CA ILE A 151 24.29 -11.17 1.19
C ILE A 151 25.61 -10.40 1.12
N LEU A 152 25.61 -9.16 0.62
CA LEU A 152 26.83 -8.33 0.56
C LEU A 152 27.43 -8.08 1.94
N GLN A 153 26.59 -7.88 2.97
CA GLN A 153 27.06 -7.70 4.34
C GLN A 153 27.73 -8.97 4.87
N LYS A 154 27.14 -10.15 4.62
CA LYS A 154 27.74 -11.45 4.98
C LYS A 154 29.07 -11.67 4.27
N MET A 155 29.13 -11.49 2.95
CA MET A 155 30.36 -11.63 2.18
C MET A 155 31.47 -10.67 2.65
N LEU A 156 31.11 -9.43 3.00
CA LEU A 156 32.08 -8.47 3.53
C LEU A 156 32.58 -8.89 4.92
N HIS A 157 31.70 -9.44 5.76
CA HIS A 157 32.07 -9.97 7.07
C HIS A 157 33.01 -11.17 6.94
N GLU A 158 32.68 -12.15 6.12
CA GLU A 158 33.51 -13.33 5.83
C GLU A 158 34.87 -12.93 5.25
N LYS A 159 34.91 -11.96 4.32
CA LYS A 159 36.17 -11.45 3.77
C LYS A 159 37.06 -10.78 4.82
N ASN A 160 36.46 -10.08 5.78
CA ASN A 160 37.19 -9.39 6.84
C ASN A 160 37.60 -10.34 7.98
N ASN A 161 36.92 -11.47 8.13
CA ASN A 161 37.16 -12.50 9.15
C ASN A 161 37.22 -13.89 8.50
N PRO A 162 38.28 -14.22 7.75
CA PRO A 162 38.42 -15.54 7.13
C PRO A 162 38.47 -16.63 8.22
N PRO A 163 37.86 -17.80 7.98
CA PRO A 163 38.03 -18.94 8.88
C PRO A 163 39.51 -19.36 8.92
N GLU A 164 40.01 -19.65 10.12
CA GLU A 164 41.38 -20.19 10.35
C GLU A 164 41.61 -21.53 9.65
#